data_AF-A0A7L4ZQ83-F1
#
_entry.id   AF-A0A7L4ZQ83-F1
#
_cell.length_a   1.000
_cell.length_b   1.000
_cell.length_c   1.000
_cell.angle_alpha   90.00
_cell.angle_beta   90.00
_cell.angle_gamma   90.00
#
_symmetry.space_group_name_H-M   'P 1'
#
loop_
_entity.id
_entity.type
_entity.pdbx_description
1 polymer ?
#
loop_
_entity_poly.entity_id
_entity_poly.type
_entity_poly.pdbx_seq_one_letter_code
_entity_poly.pdbx_strand_id
1 'polypeptide(L)'
;MEKATQHQTATKSYEWKLTTFERQGNLFVEWSTNAPFRAQKDKIEVYEKGWPSNPDSNSKAWTWADAKNSPWNTGLTYGADWYCARIAQSAPDGPYVYVEQIITK
;
A
#
# COMPACT_ATOMS: atom_id res chain seq x y z
N MET A 1 -44.56 -14.60 -18.94
CA MET A 1 -43.37 -14.25 -19.74
C MET A 1 -42.45 -13.44 -18.83
N GLU A 2 -41.37 -14.06 -18.36
CA GLU A 2 -40.37 -13.40 -17.51
C GLU A 2 -39.49 -12.52 -18.42
N LYS A 3 -39.43 -11.21 -18.18
CA LYS A 3 -38.57 -10.30 -18.94
C LYS A 3 -37.13 -10.56 -18.53
N ALA A 4 -36.28 -10.97 -19.48
CA ALA A 4 -34.84 -11.06 -19.25
C ALA A 4 -34.28 -9.68 -18.89
N THR A 5 -33.56 -9.59 -17.79
CA THR A 5 -32.87 -8.38 -17.36
C THR A 5 -31.62 -8.18 -18.21
N GLN A 6 -31.53 -7.07 -18.94
CA GLN A 6 -30.30 -6.69 -19.64
C GLN A 6 -29.36 -6.00 -18.66
N HIS A 7 -28.17 -6.56 -18.49
CA HIS A 7 -27.08 -5.93 -17.74
C HIS A 7 -26.14 -5.20 -18.69
N GLN A 8 -25.69 -4.02 -18.28
CA GLN A 8 -24.60 -3.30 -18.93
C GLN A 8 -23.48 -3.09 -17.90
N THR A 9 -22.24 -3.33 -18.31
CA THR A 9 -21.07 -3.23 -17.44
C THR A 9 -20.05 -2.28 -18.05
N ALA A 10 -19.51 -1.38 -17.23
CA ALA A 10 -18.38 -0.54 -17.59
C ALA A 10 -17.26 -0.74 -16.55
N THR A 11 -16.03 -0.84 -17.03
CA THR A 11 -14.84 -1.07 -16.20
C THR A 11 -13.87 0.09 -16.36
N LYS A 12 -13.17 0.45 -15.28
CA LYS A 12 -12.07 1.42 -15.27
C LYS A 12 -10.90 0.85 -14.46
N SER A 13 -9.70 1.28 -14.81
CA SER A 13 -8.46 0.93 -14.11
C SER A 13 -7.82 2.18 -13.51
N TYR A 14 -7.19 2.03 -12.36
CA TYR A 14 -6.45 3.08 -11.67
C TYR A 14 -5.05 2.60 -11.35
N GLU A 15 -4.11 3.54 -11.28
CA GLU A 15 -2.71 3.27 -10.95
C GLU A 15 -2.42 3.67 -9.50
N TRP A 16 -1.60 2.85 -8.87
CA TRP A 16 -1.04 3.07 -7.55
C TRP A 16 0.48 2.94 -7.73
N LYS A 17 1.24 3.87 -7.13
CA LYS A 17 2.70 3.86 -7.17
C LYS A 17 3.26 3.93 -5.76
N LEU A 18 4.27 3.10 -5.50
CA LEU A 18 5.06 3.05 -4.28
C LEU A 18 6.54 3.14 -4.64
N THR A 19 7.22 4.15 -4.11
CA THR A 19 8.63 4.45 -4.38
C THR A 19 9.40 4.49 -3.08
N THR A 20 10.55 3.83 -3.05
CA THR A 20 11.51 3.92 -1.94
C THR A 20 12.76 4.66 -2.40
N PHE A 21 13.30 5.52 -1.55
CA PHE A 21 14.54 6.22 -1.84
C PHE A 21 15.35 6.54 -0.58
N GLU A 22 16.63 6.81 -0.78
CA GLU A 22 17.55 7.21 0.27
C GLU A 22 17.58 8.74 0.38
N ARG A 23 17.54 9.26 1.61
CA ARG A 23 17.86 10.66 1.90
C ARG A 23 18.52 10.76 3.27
N GLN A 24 19.78 11.22 3.29
CA GLN A 24 20.58 11.42 4.52
C GLN A 24 20.74 10.13 5.35
N GLY A 25 20.99 9.00 4.70
CA GLY A 25 21.13 7.67 5.28
C GLY A 25 19.81 6.98 5.65
N ASN A 26 18.67 7.67 5.54
CA ASN A 26 17.38 7.14 5.96
C ASN A 26 16.56 6.65 4.77
N LEU A 27 15.75 5.62 5.03
CA LEU A 27 14.74 5.11 4.12
C LEU A 27 13.51 6.03 4.12
N PHE A 28 13.24 6.58 2.94
CA PHE A 28 12.00 7.28 2.65
C PHE A 28 11.09 6.44 1.76
N VAL A 29 9.80 6.55 2.00
CA VAL A 29 8.75 5.91 1.20
C VAL A 29 7.78 6.98 0.70
N GLU A 30 7.54 7.01 -0.60
CA GLU A 30 6.60 7.90 -1.27
C GLU A 30 5.55 7.08 -1.99
N TRP A 31 4.30 7.56 -2.00
CA TRP A 31 3.23 6.90 -2.72
C TRP A 31 2.31 7.91 -3.41
N SER A 32 1.70 7.46 -4.51
CA SER A 32 0.71 8.23 -5.26
C SER A 32 -0.33 7.33 -5.91
N THR A 33 -1.48 7.89 -6.25
CA THR A 33 -2.51 7.19 -7.03
C THR A 33 -3.33 8.18 -7.83
N ASN A 34 -3.88 7.74 -8.98
CA ASN A 34 -4.89 8.48 -9.72
C ASN A 34 -6.33 8.00 -9.41
N ALA A 35 -6.49 7.06 -8.47
CA ALA A 35 -7.79 6.63 -8.02
C ALA A 35 -8.53 7.81 -7.36
N PRO A 36 -9.79 8.08 -7.72
CA PRO A 36 -10.57 9.18 -7.14
C PRO A 36 -11.02 8.90 -5.70
N PHE A 37 -10.74 7.70 -5.19
CA PHE A 37 -11.06 7.25 -3.84
C PHE A 37 -9.84 6.60 -3.20
N ARG A 38 -9.79 6.64 -1.86
CA ARG A 38 -8.77 5.93 -1.08
C ARG A 38 -9.23 4.52 -0.79
N ALA A 39 -8.27 3.61 -0.61
CA ALA A 39 -8.56 2.26 -0.14
C ALA A 39 -8.98 2.30 1.34
N GLN A 40 -9.74 1.31 1.77
CA GLN A 40 -10.26 1.23 3.14
C GLN A 40 -9.13 0.96 4.12
N LYS A 41 -9.01 1.80 5.16
CA LYS A 41 -8.00 1.71 6.23
C LYS A 41 -6.57 1.51 5.71
N ASP A 42 -6.21 2.25 4.67
CA ASP A 42 -4.97 2.13 3.89
C ASP A 42 -3.72 2.59 4.67
N LYS A 43 -2.69 1.74 4.73
CA LYS A 43 -1.45 1.94 5.49
C LYS A 43 -0.22 1.68 4.62
N ILE A 44 0.88 2.31 4.99
CA ILE A 44 2.22 1.98 4.51
C ILE A 44 2.97 1.30 5.65
N GLU A 45 3.51 0.12 5.41
CA GLU A 45 4.27 -0.68 6.38
C GLU A 45 5.63 -1.07 5.83
N VAL A 46 6.60 -1.22 6.75
CA VAL A 46 7.96 -1.69 6.44
C VAL A 46 8.30 -2.91 7.28
N TYR A 47 8.78 -3.97 6.64
CA TYR A 47 9.16 -5.24 7.27
C TYR A 47 10.63 -5.59 7.02
N GLU A 48 11.24 -6.31 7.96
CA GLU A 48 12.67 -6.68 7.93
C GLU A 48 12.93 -8.05 7.27
N LYS A 49 11.97 -8.97 7.31
CA LYS A 49 12.20 -10.41 7.04
C LYS A 49 11.16 -11.01 6.09
N GLY A 50 10.94 -10.37 4.95
CA GLY A 50 9.96 -10.83 3.97
C GLY A 50 8.55 -10.30 4.22
N TRP A 51 7.60 -10.84 3.47
CA TRP A 51 6.19 -10.49 3.53
C TRP A 51 5.46 -11.37 4.55
N PRO A 52 4.94 -10.82 5.66
CA PRO A 52 4.13 -11.60 6.59
C PRO A 52 2.82 -12.09 5.92
N SER A 53 2.29 -13.22 6.41
CA SER A 53 1.01 -13.77 5.92
C SER A 53 -0.18 -12.90 6.30
N ASN A 54 -0.14 -12.27 7.48
CA ASN A 54 -1.00 -11.14 7.83
C ASN A 54 -0.25 -9.84 7.54
N PRO A 55 -0.68 -9.03 6.54
CA PRO A 55 0.01 -7.79 6.20
C PRO A 55 0.02 -6.78 7.34
N ASP A 56 -1.02 -6.71 8.18
CA ASP A 56 -1.09 -5.78 9.33
C ASP A 56 -0.41 -6.38 10.58
N SER A 57 0.80 -6.92 10.41
CA SER A 57 1.55 -7.54 11.51
C SER A 57 3.05 -7.43 11.32
N ASN A 58 3.79 -7.41 12.44
CA ASN A 58 5.25 -7.42 12.45
C ASN A 58 5.92 -6.26 11.68
N SER A 59 5.19 -5.15 11.47
CA SER A 59 5.73 -3.91 10.94
C SER A 59 6.85 -3.40 11.87
N LYS A 60 7.96 -2.97 11.30
CA LYS A 60 9.00 -2.23 12.02
C LYS A 60 8.69 -0.74 12.10
N ALA A 61 8.06 -0.24 11.05
CA ALA A 61 7.54 1.11 10.98
C ALA A 61 6.27 1.08 10.14
N TRP A 62 5.30 1.94 10.49
CA TRP A 62 4.10 2.12 9.68
C TRP A 62 3.57 3.55 9.77
N THR A 63 2.77 3.94 8.77
CA THR A 63 1.99 5.18 8.78
C THR A 63 0.70 5.00 7.98
N TRP A 64 -0.27 5.88 8.16
CA TRP A 64 -1.44 5.93 7.28
C TRP A 64 -1.03 6.40 5.88
N ALA A 65 -1.57 5.78 4.84
CA ALA A 65 -1.27 6.08 3.43
C ALA A 65 -1.93 7.38 2.94
N ASP A 66 -1.99 8.41 3.78
CA ASP A 66 -2.52 9.72 3.45
C ASP A 66 -1.49 10.56 2.70
N ALA A 67 -1.95 11.37 1.73
CA ALA A 67 -1.07 12.24 0.95
C ALA A 67 -0.20 13.19 1.81
N LYS A 68 -0.70 13.62 2.98
CA LYS A 68 0.04 14.49 3.91
C LYS A 68 1.29 13.84 4.53
N ASN A 69 1.34 12.51 4.53
CA ASN A 69 2.45 11.75 5.08
C ASN A 69 3.49 11.38 4.01
N SER A 70 3.22 11.64 2.73
CA SER A 70 4.11 11.30 1.61
C SER A 70 4.89 12.54 1.14
N PRO A 71 6.22 12.48 0.97
CA PRO A 71 7.10 11.35 1.30
C PRO A 71 7.30 11.19 2.81
N TRP A 72 7.36 9.95 3.27
CA TRP A 72 7.51 9.59 4.67
C TRP A 72 8.95 9.17 4.98
N ASN A 73 9.56 9.78 6.00
CA ASN A 73 10.80 9.25 6.61
C ASN A 73 10.44 8.14 7.61
N THR A 74 10.86 6.92 7.32
CA THR A 74 10.57 5.74 8.17
C THR A 74 11.36 5.75 9.49
N GLY A 75 12.45 6.53 9.56
CA GLY A 75 13.42 6.47 10.64
C GLY A 75 14.34 5.24 10.59
N LEU A 76 14.19 4.37 9.59
CA LEU A 76 15.05 3.22 9.35
C LEU A 76 16.22 3.60 8.43
N THR A 77 17.37 2.97 8.61
CA THR A 77 18.52 3.15 7.72
C THR A 77 18.26 2.54 6.36
N TYR A 78 18.58 3.25 5.28
CA TYR A 78 18.45 2.72 3.92
C TYR A 78 19.45 1.58 3.65
N GLY A 79 19.10 0.62 2.78
CA GLY A 79 20.02 -0.44 2.32
C GLY A 79 20.09 -1.70 3.20
N ALA A 80 19.05 -1.98 3.99
CA ALA A 80 18.96 -3.20 4.82
C ALA A 80 17.92 -4.21 4.30
N ASP A 81 17.70 -4.29 2.98
CA ASP A 81 16.74 -5.21 2.36
C ASP A 81 15.31 -5.08 2.93
N TRP A 82 14.85 -3.86 3.17
CA TRP A 82 13.51 -3.57 3.68
C TRP A 82 12.42 -3.95 2.70
N TYR A 83 11.37 -4.56 3.23
CA TYR A 83 10.16 -4.93 2.51
C TYR A 83 9.10 -3.85 2.79
N CYS A 84 8.91 -2.92 1.86
CA CYS A 84 7.94 -1.84 2.00
C CYS A 84 6.64 -2.19 1.26
N ALA A 85 5.50 -2.05 1.91
CA ALA A 85 4.21 -2.31 1.29
C ALA A 85 3.19 -1.23 1.59
N ARG A 86 2.27 -1.05 0.65
CA ARG A 86 0.96 -0.46 0.92
C ARG A 86 -0.04 -1.57 1.15
N ILE A 87 -0.76 -1.51 2.27
CA ILE A 87 -1.76 -2.50 2.65
C ILE A 87 -3.11 -1.80 2.85
N ALA A 88 -4.19 -2.48 2.48
CA ALA A 88 -5.53 -1.98 2.70
C ALA A 88 -6.45 -3.09 3.20
N GLN A 89 -7.49 -2.72 3.93
CA GLN A 89 -8.51 -3.67 4.34
C GLN A 89 -9.37 -4.02 3.13
N SER A 90 -9.56 -5.32 2.88
CA SER A 90 -10.51 -5.77 1.86
C SER A 90 -11.94 -5.38 2.26
N ALA A 91 -12.71 -4.83 1.33
CA ALA A 91 -14.10 -4.48 1.58
C ALA A 91 -14.99 -5.73 1.67
N PRO A 92 -16.08 -5.73 2.46
CA PRO A 92 -16.54 -4.62 3.30
C PRO A 92 -15.81 -4.49 4.65
N ASP A 93 -15.23 -5.55 5.20
CA ASP A 93 -14.46 -5.56 6.46
C ASP A 93 -13.61 -6.85 6.58
N GLY A 94 -13.01 -7.26 5.46
CA GLY A 94 -12.16 -8.45 5.40
C GLY A 94 -10.75 -8.23 5.96
N PRO A 95 -9.83 -9.18 5.73
CA PRO A 95 -8.43 -9.05 6.15
C PRO A 95 -7.71 -7.94 5.38
N TYR A 96 -6.59 -7.49 5.93
CA TYR A 96 -5.64 -6.67 5.21
C TYR A 96 -5.00 -7.45 4.06
N VAL A 97 -4.81 -6.77 2.94
CA VAL A 97 -4.17 -7.31 1.73
C VAL A 97 -3.08 -6.37 1.23
N TYR A 98 -2.09 -6.92 0.53
CA TYR A 98 -1.07 -6.13 -0.16
C TYR A 98 -1.66 -5.47 -1.41
N VAL A 99 -1.52 -4.15 -1.51
CA VAL A 99 -1.87 -3.36 -2.70
C VAL A 99 -0.63 -3.19 -3.57
N GLU A 100 0.48 -2.81 -2.95
CA GLU A 100 1.77 -2.54 -3.60
C GLU A 100 2.89 -3.08 -2.72
N GLN A 101 3.97 -3.57 -3.34
CA GLN A 101 5.10 -4.18 -2.66
C GLN A 101 6.40 -3.80 -3.36
N ILE A 102 7.40 -3.40 -2.59
CA ILE A 102 8.75 -3.09 -3.09
C ILE A 102 9.80 -3.49 -2.05
N ILE A 103 10.94 -3.99 -2.52
CA ILE A 103 12.08 -4.35 -1.67
C ILE A 103 13.20 -3.35 -1.94
N THR A 104 13.73 -2.72 -0.90
CA THR A 104 14.87 -1.80 -1.01
C THR A 104 16.11 -2.65 -1.23
N LYS A 105 16.69 -2.64 -2.43
CA LYS A 105 18.00 -3.25 -2.71
C LYS A 105 19.07 -2.17 -2.85
#